data_AF-A0A3P9HC81-F1
#
_entry.id   AF-A0A3P9HC81-F1
#
_cell.length_a   1.000
_cell.length_b   1.000
_cell.length_c   1.000
_cell.angle_alpha   90.00
_cell.angle_beta   90.00
_cell.angle_gamma   90.00
#
_symmetry.space_group_name_H-M   'P 1'
#
loop_
_entity.id
_entity.type
_entity.pdbx_description
1 polymer ?
#
loop_
_entity_poly.entity_id
_entity_poly.type
_entity_poly.pdbx_seq_one_letter_code
_entity_poly.pdbx_strand_id
1 'polypeptide(L)'
;MALPMPTKRRSTYVQSPINTRTPPGETKFLKQQLSSGQFGLSIFADLFASPSVNSAPPPDVTSVAPPVRGPRVDLPAKTVARGMNQGQSRSSMMETADGVPVSSRVSTKIQQLLNTLKRPKKPPLSEFFTDDSEEIVQVPQPDPNTPKPEGRQIIPVKGEPLGVVSNWPPALQAALARWGATQGKSPALTALDITGKPLYTLTYGKLWSRSVKLAYTLLNKLGAKNEQILKPGDRVALVYPNSDPGMFWVAFYGCLLAEVIPVPIEVPLSRKDAGISQVGFLLGSCGVGLALTSEICLKGLPKTPTGEILQFKGWPRLKWVITDSKYLTKPSRDWQPHIPTANTDPAYIEVTAALKKL
;
A
#
# COMPACT_ATOMS: atom_id res chain seq x y z
N MET A 1 10.15 38.56 -20.10
CA MET A 1 11.25 37.72 -20.64
C MET A 1 10.70 36.32 -20.83
N ALA A 2 10.64 35.83 -22.06
CA ALA A 2 10.08 34.53 -22.40
C ALA A 2 11.15 33.43 -22.26
N LEU A 3 10.84 32.36 -21.53
CA LEU A 3 11.71 31.18 -21.41
C LEU A 3 11.51 30.27 -22.63
N PRO A 4 12.58 29.63 -23.16
CA PRO A 4 12.49 28.81 -24.36
C PRO A 4 11.83 27.46 -24.09
N MET A 5 11.01 27.00 -25.04
CA MET A 5 10.43 25.65 -25.07
C MET A 5 11.49 24.58 -25.42
N PRO A 6 11.36 23.34 -24.91
CA PRO A 6 12.19 22.22 -25.35
C PRO A 6 11.87 21.81 -26.80
N THR A 7 12.89 21.73 -27.63
CA THR A 7 12.85 21.22 -29.00
C THR A 7 12.65 19.70 -29.03
N LYS A 8 11.90 19.23 -30.04
CA LYS A 8 11.67 17.81 -30.35
C LYS A 8 13.01 17.09 -30.51
N ARG A 9 13.37 16.18 -29.59
CA ARG A 9 14.38 15.15 -29.87
C ARG A 9 13.75 14.07 -30.75
N ARG A 10 14.25 13.97 -31.97
CA ARG A 10 14.00 12.88 -32.92
C ARG A 10 14.65 11.61 -32.35
N SER A 11 13.84 10.61 -32.02
CA SER A 11 14.34 9.28 -31.68
C SER A 11 14.83 8.60 -32.96
N THR A 12 16.13 8.36 -33.07
CA THR A 12 16.71 7.47 -34.09
C THR A 12 16.67 6.05 -33.54
N TYR A 13 15.64 5.30 -33.94
CA TYR A 13 15.59 3.85 -33.76
C TYR A 13 16.60 3.22 -34.74
N VAL A 14 17.63 2.57 -34.21
CA VAL A 14 18.57 1.74 -35.00
C VAL A 14 17.99 0.33 -35.06
N GLN A 15 17.75 -0.14 -36.27
CA GLN A 15 17.11 -1.41 -36.58
C GLN A 15 18.19 -2.50 -36.73
N SER A 16 18.16 -3.52 -35.88
CA SER A 16 19.04 -4.70 -36.00
C SER A 16 18.52 -5.64 -37.11
N PRO A 17 19.40 -6.35 -37.85
CA PRO A 17 19.01 -7.09 -39.04
C PRO A 17 18.19 -8.36 -38.74
N ILE A 18 17.20 -8.58 -39.61
CA ILE A 18 16.29 -9.71 -39.69
C ILE A 18 17.06 -10.96 -40.15
N ASN A 19 16.98 -12.04 -39.38
CA ASN A 19 17.24 -13.39 -39.89
C ASN A 19 15.91 -14.10 -40.17
N THR A 20 15.89 -14.71 -41.35
CA THR A 20 14.83 -15.35 -42.11
C THR A 20 14.21 -16.56 -41.42
N ARG A 21 12.87 -16.63 -41.38
CA ARG A 21 12.13 -17.90 -41.40
C ARG A 21 10.74 -17.72 -42.00
N THR A 22 10.53 -18.33 -43.14
CA THR A 22 9.28 -18.38 -43.92
C THR A 22 8.34 -19.46 -43.37
N PRO A 23 7.03 -19.23 -43.23
CA PRO A 23 6.04 -20.30 -43.18
C PRO A 23 5.36 -20.50 -44.55
N PRO A 24 4.92 -21.73 -44.89
CA PRO A 24 4.34 -22.05 -46.20
C PRO A 24 2.88 -21.61 -46.33
N GLY A 25 2.42 -21.60 -47.59
CA GLY A 25 1.26 -20.87 -48.09
C GLY A 25 -0.13 -21.48 -47.83
N GLU A 26 -1.09 -20.56 -48.01
CA GLU A 26 -2.44 -20.66 -48.60
C GLU A 26 -3.45 -21.69 -48.07
N THR A 27 -4.62 -21.18 -47.65
CA THR A 27 -5.86 -21.29 -48.46
C THR A 27 -6.98 -20.42 -47.87
N LYS A 28 -7.71 -19.74 -48.77
CA LYS A 28 -8.96 -19.00 -48.49
C LYS A 28 -10.12 -20.00 -48.39
N PHE A 29 -11.07 -19.83 -47.48
CA PHE A 29 -12.47 -20.22 -47.69
C PHE A 29 -13.45 -19.38 -46.86
N LEU A 30 -14.68 -19.30 -47.37
CA LEU A 30 -15.72 -18.31 -47.19
C LEU A 30 -16.47 -18.30 -45.83
N LYS A 31 -17.14 -17.17 -45.60
CA LYS A 31 -18.33 -16.95 -44.75
C LYS A 31 -19.40 -18.05 -44.95
N GLN A 32 -20.03 -18.50 -43.86
CA GLN A 32 -21.48 -18.74 -43.84
C GLN A 32 -22.08 -18.62 -42.42
N GLN A 33 -23.28 -18.03 -42.38
CA GLN A 33 -24.18 -17.94 -41.22
C GLN A 33 -24.95 -19.25 -40.96
N LEU A 34 -25.55 -19.34 -39.75
CA LEU A 34 -26.77 -20.06 -39.28
C LEU A 34 -26.46 -20.79 -37.96
N SER A 35 -26.98 -20.32 -36.82
CA SER A 35 -28.32 -20.55 -36.23
C SER A 35 -28.41 -21.82 -35.38
N SER A 36 -28.88 -21.63 -34.13
CA SER A 36 -29.71 -22.52 -33.32
C SER A 36 -29.31 -23.98 -33.13
N GLY A 37 -29.16 -24.39 -31.86
CA GLY A 37 -29.22 -25.80 -31.49
C GLY A 37 -28.91 -26.04 -30.02
N GLN A 38 -29.95 -26.03 -29.18
CA GLN A 38 -29.93 -26.72 -27.89
C GLN A 38 -29.63 -28.21 -28.11
N PHE A 39 -28.72 -28.77 -27.34
CA PHE A 39 -28.81 -30.16 -26.88
C PHE A 39 -28.26 -30.23 -25.45
N GLY A 40 -29.11 -30.73 -24.56
CA GLY A 40 -28.74 -31.14 -23.22
C GLY A 40 -28.28 -32.60 -23.18
N LEU A 41 -28.22 -33.11 -21.94
CA LEU A 41 -27.71 -34.41 -21.48
C LEU A 41 -26.20 -34.40 -21.21
N SER A 42 -25.66 -34.92 -20.12
CA SER A 42 -26.21 -35.54 -18.91
C SER A 42 -25.03 -35.88 -17.99
N ILE A 43 -25.22 -35.68 -16.69
CA ILE A 43 -24.87 -36.60 -15.57
C ILE A 43 -23.47 -37.24 -15.60
N PHE A 44 -22.63 -36.88 -14.64
CA PHE A 44 -22.00 -37.86 -13.74
C PHE A 44 -22.02 -37.32 -12.31
N ALA A 45 -22.46 -38.19 -11.41
CA ALA A 45 -22.64 -37.96 -9.99
C ALA A 45 -21.35 -38.31 -9.21
N ASP A 46 -21.19 -37.57 -8.11
CA ASP A 46 -20.77 -37.97 -6.77
C ASP A 46 -19.49 -38.76 -6.47
N LEU A 47 -18.98 -38.39 -5.28
CA LEU A 47 -18.28 -39.19 -4.29
C LEU A 47 -16.74 -39.15 -4.35
N PHE A 48 -16.14 -38.38 -3.44
CA PHE A 48 -15.13 -38.82 -2.45
C PHE A 48 -14.91 -37.62 -1.49
N ALA A 49 -15.51 -37.68 -0.31
CA ALA A 49 -14.83 -38.03 0.95
C ALA A 49 -14.13 -36.83 1.61
N SER A 50 -14.81 -36.25 2.60
CA SER A 50 -14.16 -35.55 3.71
C SER A 50 -13.38 -36.56 4.56
N PRO A 51 -12.26 -36.14 5.16
CA PRO A 51 -12.24 -36.20 6.62
C PRO A 51 -11.70 -34.92 7.25
N SER A 52 -12.33 -34.57 8.36
CA SER A 52 -11.86 -33.61 9.37
C SER A 52 -10.62 -34.15 10.09
N VAL A 53 -9.54 -33.37 10.21
CA VAL A 53 -8.58 -33.47 11.33
C VAL A 53 -7.91 -32.11 11.60
N ASN A 54 -8.17 -31.60 12.80
CA ASN A 54 -7.36 -30.83 13.74
C ASN A 54 -6.43 -29.67 13.30
N SER A 55 -6.76 -28.54 13.92
CA SER A 55 -5.94 -27.40 14.34
C SER A 55 -4.47 -27.66 14.70
N ALA A 56 -3.57 -26.94 14.02
CA ALA A 56 -2.30 -26.44 14.57
C ALA A 56 -1.92 -25.10 13.87
N PRO A 57 -1.46 -24.08 14.59
CA PRO A 57 -1.09 -22.79 14.00
C PRO A 57 0.29 -22.83 13.29
N PRO A 58 0.53 -21.96 12.29
CA PRO A 58 1.78 -21.95 11.52
C PRO A 58 2.95 -21.35 12.33
N PRO A 59 4.21 -21.73 12.03
CA PRO A 59 5.38 -21.25 12.76
C PRO A 59 5.71 -19.79 12.41
N ASP A 60 5.98 -19.02 13.46
CA ASP A 60 6.35 -17.60 13.44
C ASP A 60 7.86 -17.47 13.17
N VAL A 61 8.26 -16.76 12.12
CA VAL A 61 9.67 -16.55 11.75
C VAL A 61 10.05 -15.10 12.07
N THR A 62 10.59 -14.87 13.26
CA THR A 62 11.27 -13.62 13.63
C THR A 62 12.77 -13.88 13.77
N SER A 63 13.50 -13.85 12.66
CA SER A 63 14.97 -13.75 12.69
C SER A 63 15.39 -12.29 12.59
N VAL A 64 15.83 -11.74 13.71
CA VAL A 64 16.46 -10.42 13.83
C VAL A 64 17.87 -10.51 13.24
N ALA A 65 18.12 -9.81 12.14
CA ALA A 65 19.46 -9.61 11.59
C ALA A 65 20.27 -8.59 12.45
N PRO A 66 21.59 -8.77 12.64
CA PRO A 66 22.40 -7.83 13.41
C PRO A 66 22.77 -6.59 12.56
N PRO A 67 22.80 -5.37 13.12
CA PRO A 67 23.18 -4.20 12.37
C PRO A 67 24.71 -4.08 12.23
N VAL A 68 25.12 -3.84 10.98
CA VAL A 68 26.48 -3.52 10.52
C VAL A 68 26.92 -2.17 11.08
N ARG A 69 28.13 -2.12 11.65
CA ARG A 69 28.79 -0.91 12.17
C ARG A 69 29.20 0.04 11.03
N GLY A 70 28.86 1.31 11.17
CA GLY A 70 29.42 2.46 10.44
C GLY A 70 29.92 3.54 11.42
N PRO A 71 30.76 4.50 10.99
CA PRO A 71 31.84 5.04 11.80
C PRO A 71 31.50 6.26 12.68
N ARG A 72 32.21 6.27 13.81
CA ARG A 72 32.56 7.29 14.81
C ARG A 72 32.44 8.76 14.38
N VAL A 73 31.73 9.54 15.19
CA VAL A 73 31.91 11.00 15.37
C VAL A 73 32.03 11.27 16.87
N ASP A 74 33.12 11.92 17.27
CA ASP A 74 33.48 12.31 18.64
C ASP A 74 32.67 13.54 19.12
N LEU A 75 32.18 13.53 20.38
CA LEU A 75 32.10 14.71 21.28
C LEU A 75 31.84 14.27 22.75
N PRO A 76 32.34 15.00 23.78
CA PRO A 76 32.75 14.40 25.07
C PRO A 76 31.79 14.61 26.27
N ALA A 77 32.07 13.79 27.30
CA ALA A 77 31.88 13.92 28.77
C ALA A 77 30.50 14.39 29.30
N LYS A 78 29.63 13.46 29.74
CA LYS A 78 29.52 12.88 31.10
C LYS A 78 29.34 13.90 32.24
N THR A 79 28.08 14.19 32.57
CA THR A 79 27.64 14.66 33.90
C THR A 79 26.84 13.55 34.57
N VAL A 80 27.29 13.17 35.77
CA VAL A 80 26.81 12.04 36.57
C VAL A 80 25.56 12.45 37.36
N ALA A 81 24.44 11.77 37.14
CA ALA A 81 23.28 11.84 38.02
C ALA A 81 23.49 10.91 39.23
N ARG A 82 23.61 11.53 40.41
CA ARG A 82 23.80 10.87 41.71
C ARG A 82 22.43 10.62 42.34
N GLY A 83 22.03 9.35 42.45
CA GLY A 83 20.82 8.91 43.15
C GLY A 83 21.15 7.86 44.20
N MET A 84 21.16 8.30 45.46
CA MET A 84 20.82 7.61 46.72
C MET A 84 21.28 6.15 46.94
N ASN A 85 22.22 5.98 47.88
CA ASN A 85 22.29 4.76 48.71
C ASN A 85 22.16 5.16 50.19
N GLN A 86 21.10 4.66 50.84
CA GLN A 86 20.94 4.61 52.30
C GLN A 86 22.12 3.80 52.88
N GLY A 87 22.86 4.37 53.85
CA GLY A 87 22.72 4.05 55.27
C GLY A 87 23.10 2.60 55.55
N GLN A 88 24.26 2.27 56.13
CA GLN A 88 24.63 2.36 57.56
C GLN A 88 25.82 1.38 57.69
N SER A 89 26.78 1.41 58.59
CA SER A 89 27.03 2.10 59.84
C SER A 89 28.47 1.75 60.24
N ARG A 90 29.13 2.67 60.95
CA ARG A 90 30.22 2.51 61.95
C ARG A 90 31.13 3.73 61.82
N SER A 91 31.43 4.50 62.85
CA SER A 91 31.42 4.22 64.27
C SER A 91 31.37 5.54 65.03
N SER A 92 30.39 5.66 65.92
CA SER A 92 30.38 6.63 67.01
C SER A 92 31.60 6.43 67.90
N MET A 93 32.43 7.45 68.05
CA MET A 93 33.07 7.72 69.34
C MET A 93 33.05 9.23 69.56
N MET A 94 32.34 9.61 70.63
CA MET A 94 32.33 10.94 71.19
C MET A 94 33.73 11.28 71.65
N GLU A 95 34.20 12.45 71.26
CA GLU A 95 35.41 13.06 71.78
C GLU A 95 35.12 13.51 73.22
N THR A 96 35.63 12.77 74.19
CA THR A 96 35.83 13.26 75.55
C THR A 96 37.26 12.87 75.96
N ALA A 97 37.88 13.80 76.69
CA ALA A 97 39.32 13.86 76.94
C ALA A 97 39.93 12.59 77.57
N ASP A 98 41.24 12.48 77.38
CA ASP A 98 42.21 11.50 77.91
C ASP A 98 42.34 10.16 77.18
N GLY A 99 43.52 9.97 76.56
CA GLY A 99 43.84 8.85 75.68
C GLY A 99 44.18 7.55 76.39
N VAL A 100 43.48 6.47 76.02
CA VAL A 100 43.93 5.07 76.14
C VAL A 100 43.35 4.27 74.95
N PRO A 101 44.14 3.51 74.17
CA PRO A 101 43.61 2.72 73.06
C PRO A 101 43.11 1.35 73.54
N VAL A 102 41.84 1.02 73.33
CA VAL A 102 41.30 -0.32 73.62
C VAL A 102 41.26 -1.16 72.35
N SER A 103 42.16 -2.14 72.26
CA SER A 103 42.14 -3.17 71.21
C SER A 103 40.91 -4.07 71.35
N SER A 104 40.07 -4.13 70.32
CA SER A 104 38.85 -4.95 70.31
C SER A 104 39.20 -6.41 70.03
N ARG A 105 39.36 -7.20 71.10
CA ARG A 105 39.35 -8.67 71.00
C ARG A 105 37.93 -9.12 70.68
N VAL A 106 37.71 -9.55 69.44
CA VAL A 106 36.42 -10.05 68.97
C VAL A 106 36.14 -11.42 69.60
N SER A 107 35.01 -11.54 70.31
CA SER A 107 34.57 -12.77 70.97
C SER A 107 34.41 -13.93 69.98
N THR A 108 34.72 -15.15 70.42
CA THR A 108 34.65 -16.39 69.62
C THR A 108 33.29 -16.59 68.97
N LYS A 109 32.19 -16.19 69.62
CA LYS A 109 30.84 -16.23 69.04
C LYS A 109 30.70 -15.31 67.81
N ILE A 110 31.33 -14.14 67.84
CA ILE A 110 31.33 -13.21 66.69
C ILE A 110 32.20 -13.78 65.56
N GLN A 111 33.33 -14.40 65.88
CA GLN A 111 34.17 -15.08 64.88
C GLN A 111 33.46 -16.28 64.25
N GLN A 112 32.71 -17.05 65.06
CA GLN A 112 31.93 -18.20 64.59
C GLN A 112 30.80 -17.75 63.67
N LEU A 113 30.10 -16.66 64.02
CA LEU A 113 29.06 -16.06 63.18
C LEU A 113 29.63 -15.49 61.87
N LEU A 114 30.81 -14.85 61.91
CA LEU A 114 31.49 -14.37 60.71
C LEU A 114 31.92 -15.52 59.79
N ASN A 115 32.25 -16.68 60.34
CA ASN A 115 32.54 -17.88 59.54
C ASN A 115 31.29 -18.49 58.90
N THR A 116 30.12 -18.45 59.55
CA THR A 116 28.85 -18.94 58.97
C THR A 116 28.23 -17.97 57.98
N LEU A 117 28.59 -16.68 58.04
CA LEU A 117 28.18 -15.65 57.09
C LEU A 117 29.10 -15.55 55.86
N LYS A 118 30.18 -16.34 55.80
CA LYS A 118 31.00 -16.45 54.58
C LYS A 118 30.14 -17.07 53.49
N ARG A 119 29.81 -16.27 52.49
CA ARG A 119 29.03 -16.69 51.32
C ARG A 119 29.66 -17.96 50.72
N PRO A 120 28.91 -19.06 50.55
CA PRO A 120 29.45 -20.27 49.97
C PRO A 120 30.01 -19.94 48.58
N LYS A 121 31.24 -20.37 48.31
CA LYS A 121 31.85 -20.22 46.99
C LYS A 121 31.05 -21.09 46.03
N LYS A 122 30.39 -20.47 45.05
CA LYS A 122 29.73 -21.20 43.98
C LYS A 122 30.84 -21.90 43.16
N PRO A 123 30.76 -23.21 42.91
CA PRO A 123 31.68 -23.87 41.99
C PRO A 123 31.64 -23.19 40.61
N PRO A 124 32.73 -23.26 39.82
CA PRO A 124 32.76 -22.69 38.48
C PRO A 124 31.65 -23.30 37.60
N LEU A 125 31.12 -22.51 36.67
CA LEU A 125 29.95 -22.89 35.86
C LEU A 125 30.11 -24.25 35.16
N SER A 126 31.32 -24.62 34.74
CA SER A 126 31.62 -25.88 34.05
C SER A 126 31.26 -27.12 34.84
N GLU A 127 31.25 -27.05 36.17
CA GLU A 127 30.91 -28.19 37.04
C GLU A 127 29.40 -28.37 37.22
N PHE A 128 28.58 -27.36 36.87
CA PHE A 128 27.12 -27.46 36.92
C PHE A 128 26.52 -28.05 35.63
N PHE A 129 27.30 -28.09 34.54
CA PHE A 129 26.84 -28.46 33.20
C PHE A 129 27.78 -29.50 32.56
N THR A 130 28.14 -30.56 33.30
CA THR A 130 29.00 -31.62 32.75
C THR A 130 28.30 -32.38 31.62
N ASP A 131 26.98 -32.61 31.73
CA ASP A 131 26.19 -33.30 30.70
C ASP A 131 26.09 -32.48 29.40
N ASP A 132 25.93 -31.15 29.51
CA ASP A 132 25.87 -30.25 28.33
C ASP A 132 27.26 -29.96 27.73
N SER A 133 28.35 -30.27 28.44
CA SER A 133 29.71 -30.05 27.93
C SER A 133 30.14 -31.14 26.93
N GLU A 134 29.64 -32.36 27.10
CA GLU A 134 29.75 -33.45 26.12
C GLU A 134 28.74 -33.28 24.97
N GLU A 135 27.63 -32.59 25.21
CA GLU A 135 26.66 -32.11 24.22
C GLU A 135 26.96 -30.68 23.72
N ILE A 136 28.21 -30.20 23.81
CA ILE A 136 28.64 -29.19 22.86
C ILE A 136 28.73 -29.94 21.54
N VAL A 137 27.60 -30.02 20.84
CA VAL A 137 27.47 -30.54 19.47
C VAL A 137 28.70 -30.06 18.73
N GLN A 138 29.63 -30.98 18.44
CA GLN A 138 30.80 -30.66 17.61
C GLN A 138 30.24 -29.88 16.44
N VAL A 139 30.60 -28.59 16.35
CA VAL A 139 30.11 -27.72 15.29
C VAL A 139 30.38 -28.49 14.00
N PRO A 140 29.34 -28.93 13.26
CA PRO A 140 29.56 -29.79 12.12
C PRO A 140 30.60 -29.12 11.23
N GLN A 141 31.78 -29.74 11.12
CA GLN A 141 32.82 -29.14 10.30
C GLN A 141 32.27 -29.09 8.89
N PRO A 142 32.18 -27.90 8.28
CA PRO A 142 31.63 -27.77 6.93
C PRO A 142 32.39 -28.73 6.02
N ASP A 143 31.68 -29.60 5.30
CA ASP A 143 32.31 -30.56 4.39
C ASP A 143 33.26 -29.77 3.47
N PRO A 144 34.57 -30.08 3.45
CA PRO A 144 35.54 -29.36 2.62
C PRO A 144 35.23 -29.41 1.13
N ASN A 145 34.40 -30.36 0.69
CA ASN A 145 33.91 -30.48 -0.68
C ASN A 145 32.61 -29.69 -0.94
N THR A 146 32.08 -28.97 0.05
CA THR A 146 30.89 -28.12 -0.13
C THR A 146 31.18 -27.08 -1.21
N PRO A 147 30.39 -27.04 -2.30
CA PRO A 147 30.61 -26.09 -3.37
C PRO A 147 30.50 -24.66 -2.82
N LYS A 148 31.58 -23.89 -3.02
CA LYS A 148 31.61 -22.47 -2.64
C LYS A 148 30.98 -21.65 -3.76
N PRO A 149 30.27 -20.55 -3.44
CA PRO A 149 29.79 -19.65 -4.47
C PRO A 149 30.99 -19.13 -5.28
N GLU A 150 31.03 -19.49 -6.56
CA GLU A 150 32.06 -19.04 -7.50
C GLU A 150 31.59 -17.79 -8.25
N GLY A 151 32.54 -16.93 -8.62
CA GLY A 151 32.28 -15.72 -9.40
C GLY A 151 32.20 -14.45 -8.57
N ARG A 152 32.08 -13.30 -9.27
CA ARG A 152 31.96 -12.00 -8.62
C ARG A 152 30.59 -11.89 -7.95
N GLN A 153 30.59 -11.51 -6.67
CA GLN A 153 29.37 -11.15 -5.96
C GLN A 153 28.65 -10.02 -6.70
N ILE A 154 27.38 -10.24 -7.04
CA ILE A 154 26.56 -9.22 -7.68
C ILE A 154 26.20 -8.18 -6.62
N ILE A 155 26.63 -6.94 -6.82
CA ILE A 155 26.32 -5.82 -5.92
C ILE A 155 25.11 -5.07 -6.50
N PRO A 156 24.08 -4.76 -5.70
CA PRO A 156 22.95 -3.96 -6.17
C PRO A 156 23.44 -2.61 -6.70
N VAL A 157 23.09 -2.30 -7.95
CA VAL A 157 23.47 -1.04 -8.59
C VAL A 157 22.47 0.03 -8.18
N LYS A 158 22.94 1.07 -7.49
CA LYS A 158 22.14 2.26 -7.24
C LYS A 158 21.99 3.02 -8.57
N GLY A 159 20.75 3.19 -9.03
CA GLY A 159 20.45 3.99 -10.22
C GLY A 159 20.82 5.46 -10.03
N GLU A 160 20.81 6.22 -11.12
CA GLU A 160 20.97 7.67 -11.07
C GLU A 160 19.93 8.29 -10.12
N PRO A 161 20.31 9.28 -9.30
CA PRO A 161 19.33 10.01 -8.50
C PRO A 161 18.26 10.54 -9.45
N LEU A 162 17.01 10.15 -9.22
CA LEU A 162 15.89 10.77 -9.90
C LEU A 162 16.01 12.26 -9.62
N GLY A 163 16.25 13.05 -10.67
CA GLY A 163 16.17 14.49 -10.57
C GLY A 163 14.73 14.83 -10.24
N VAL A 164 14.39 14.84 -8.96
CA VAL A 164 13.09 15.30 -8.46
C VAL A 164 13.03 16.74 -8.92
N VAL A 165 12.34 16.96 -10.03
CA VAL A 165 12.31 18.25 -10.70
C VAL A 165 11.68 19.20 -9.68
N SER A 166 12.51 20.06 -9.10
CA SER A 166 12.24 20.80 -7.85
C SER A 166 11.10 21.82 -7.96
N ASN A 167 10.44 21.91 -9.11
CA ASN A 167 9.32 22.78 -9.38
C ASN A 167 7.98 22.05 -9.58
N TRP A 168 7.88 20.74 -9.34
CA TRP A 168 6.59 20.03 -9.45
C TRP A 168 5.83 20.08 -8.13
N PRO A 169 4.49 20.27 -8.15
CA PRO A 169 3.69 20.28 -6.95
C PRO A 169 3.72 18.86 -6.39
N PRO A 170 3.93 18.70 -5.08
CA PRO A 170 4.19 17.39 -4.52
C PRO A 170 2.91 16.54 -4.38
N ALA A 171 1.73 17.10 -4.68
CA ALA A 171 0.43 16.43 -4.66
C ALA A 171 -0.32 16.57 -6.01
N LEU A 172 -1.08 15.54 -6.38
CA LEU A 172 -1.85 15.50 -7.64
C LEU A 172 -2.90 16.62 -7.72
N GLN A 173 -3.58 16.92 -6.61
CA GLN A 173 -4.56 18.00 -6.51
C GLN A 173 -3.89 19.36 -6.77
N ALA A 174 -2.72 19.59 -6.19
CA ALA A 174 -1.96 20.82 -6.38
C ALA A 174 -1.45 20.96 -7.82
N ALA A 175 -1.05 19.85 -8.45
CA ALA A 175 -0.66 19.82 -9.86
C ALA A 175 -1.83 20.21 -10.77
N LEU A 176 -3.01 19.61 -10.55
CA LEU A 176 -4.19 19.94 -11.34
C LEU A 176 -4.63 21.39 -11.13
N ALA A 177 -4.65 21.89 -9.89
CA ALA A 177 -5.01 23.27 -9.59
C ALA A 177 -4.09 24.26 -10.32
N ARG A 178 -2.77 24.02 -10.25
CA ARG A 178 -1.78 24.84 -10.93
C ARG A 178 -1.95 24.83 -12.45
N TRP A 179 -2.11 23.66 -13.07
CA TRP A 179 -2.27 23.59 -14.53
C TRP A 179 -3.64 24.11 -15.00
N GLY A 180 -4.69 23.93 -14.20
CA GLY A 180 -5.99 24.54 -14.44
C GLY A 180 -5.90 26.07 -14.53
N ALA A 181 -5.11 26.69 -13.66
CA ALA A 181 -4.90 28.14 -13.64
C ALA A 181 -3.90 28.64 -14.70
N THR A 182 -2.74 28.00 -14.82
CA THR A 182 -1.63 28.49 -15.67
C THR A 182 -1.73 28.04 -17.12
N GLN A 183 -2.36 26.89 -17.38
CA GLN A 183 -2.45 26.24 -18.69
C GLN A 183 -3.88 25.81 -19.04
N GLY A 184 -4.88 26.57 -18.59
CA GLY A 184 -6.29 26.16 -18.67
C GLY A 184 -6.83 25.87 -20.07
N LYS A 185 -6.22 26.46 -21.12
CA LYS A 185 -6.58 26.21 -22.53
C LYS A 185 -5.83 25.03 -23.16
N SER A 186 -4.75 24.56 -22.54
CA SER A 186 -3.96 23.44 -23.04
C SER A 186 -4.72 22.12 -22.94
N PRO A 187 -4.55 21.21 -23.91
CA PRO A 187 -5.17 19.89 -23.86
C PRO A 187 -4.62 19.08 -22.68
N ALA A 188 -5.52 18.51 -21.88
CA ALA A 188 -5.17 17.56 -20.82
C ALA A 188 -5.43 16.12 -21.28
N LEU A 189 -6.53 15.91 -22.00
CA LEU A 189 -6.92 14.60 -22.52
C LEU A 189 -7.66 14.75 -23.85
N THR A 190 -7.42 13.84 -24.78
CA THR A 190 -8.22 13.70 -26.01
C THR A 190 -8.79 12.29 -26.05
N ALA A 191 -10.12 12.18 -26.04
CA ALA A 191 -10.81 10.91 -26.24
C ALA A 191 -10.88 10.61 -27.73
N LEU A 192 -10.62 9.36 -28.09
CA LEU A 192 -10.64 8.87 -29.47
C LEU A 192 -11.81 7.89 -29.64
N ASP A 193 -12.35 7.82 -30.85
CA ASP A 193 -13.28 6.77 -31.23
C ASP A 193 -12.53 5.45 -31.53
N ILE A 194 -13.28 4.39 -31.83
CA ILE A 194 -12.73 3.07 -32.18
C ILE A 194 -11.88 3.09 -33.46
N THR A 195 -11.99 4.14 -34.29
CA THR A 195 -11.20 4.33 -35.51
C THR A 195 -9.95 5.17 -35.27
N GLY A 196 -9.72 5.62 -34.03
CA GLY A 196 -8.60 6.48 -33.63
C GLY A 196 -8.82 7.97 -33.90
N LYS A 197 -10.04 8.39 -34.29
CA LYS A 197 -10.35 9.80 -34.54
C LYS A 197 -10.70 10.53 -33.23
N PRO A 198 -10.25 11.79 -33.06
CA PRO A 198 -10.63 12.59 -31.90
C PRO A 198 -12.15 12.80 -31.80
N LEU A 199 -12.75 12.31 -30.72
CA LEU A 199 -14.14 12.59 -30.35
C LEU A 199 -14.25 13.96 -29.67
N TYR A 200 -13.43 14.16 -28.65
CA TYR A 200 -13.35 15.44 -27.93
C TYR A 200 -12.02 15.62 -27.21
N THR A 201 -11.67 16.88 -26.94
CA THR A 201 -10.53 17.24 -26.09
C THR A 201 -10.99 17.97 -24.83
N LEU A 202 -10.58 17.43 -23.68
CA LEU A 202 -10.71 18.05 -22.37
C LEU A 202 -9.45 18.87 -22.08
N THR A 203 -9.61 20.16 -21.80
CA THR A 203 -8.50 21.05 -21.41
C THR A 203 -8.28 21.02 -19.91
N TYR A 204 -7.10 21.43 -19.43
CA TYR A 204 -6.82 21.50 -17.98
C TYR A 204 -7.82 22.37 -17.22
N GLY A 205 -8.26 23.50 -17.80
CA GLY A 205 -9.25 24.38 -17.18
C GLY A 205 -10.62 23.73 -17.05
N LYS A 206 -11.03 22.93 -18.06
CA LYS A 206 -12.29 22.17 -18.02
C LYS A 206 -12.21 21.01 -17.02
N LEU A 207 -11.08 20.29 -17.00
CA LEU A 207 -10.85 19.20 -16.04
C LEU A 207 -10.92 19.73 -14.61
N TRP A 208 -10.13 20.76 -14.29
CA TRP A 208 -10.16 21.44 -12.98
C TRP A 208 -11.57 21.87 -12.59
N SER A 209 -12.24 22.66 -13.43
CA SER A 209 -13.57 23.20 -13.11
C SER A 209 -14.63 22.12 -12.87
N ARG A 210 -14.58 21.02 -13.63
CA ARG A 210 -15.51 19.90 -13.48
C ARG A 210 -15.20 19.07 -12.23
N SER A 211 -13.94 18.83 -11.92
CA SER A 211 -13.52 18.11 -10.71
C SER A 211 -13.84 18.89 -9.43
N VAL A 212 -13.63 20.20 -9.42
CA VAL A 212 -14.05 21.11 -8.33
C VAL A 212 -15.56 21.05 -8.12
N LYS A 213 -16.34 21.08 -9.20
CA LYS A 213 -17.81 20.97 -9.13
C LYS A 213 -18.27 19.62 -8.55
N LEU A 214 -17.62 18.53 -8.96
CA LEU A 214 -17.90 17.22 -8.42
C LEU A 214 -17.54 17.14 -6.95
N ALA A 215 -16.34 17.57 -6.55
CA ALA A 215 -15.91 17.57 -5.15
C ALA A 215 -16.88 18.34 -4.25
N TYR A 216 -17.34 19.52 -4.67
CA TYR A 216 -18.37 20.27 -3.96
C TYR A 216 -19.67 19.47 -3.78
N THR A 217 -20.11 18.77 -4.83
CA THR A 217 -21.32 17.96 -4.79
C THR A 217 -21.16 16.77 -3.84
N LEU A 218 -19.99 16.10 -3.85
CA LEU A 218 -19.69 14.99 -2.94
C LEU A 218 -19.72 15.43 -1.48
N LEU A 219 -19.13 16.58 -1.17
CA LEU A 219 -19.03 17.08 0.20
C LEU A 219 -20.34 17.68 0.73
N ASN A 220 -21.15 18.31 -0.13
CA ASN A 220 -22.26 19.17 0.33
C ASN A 220 -23.66 18.72 -0.10
N LYS A 221 -23.79 17.79 -1.05
CA LYS A 221 -25.08 17.51 -1.73
C LYS A 221 -25.48 16.05 -1.79
N LEU A 222 -24.64 15.12 -1.32
CA LEU A 222 -24.99 13.70 -1.35
C LEU A 222 -26.03 13.30 -0.29
N GLY A 223 -26.08 14.00 0.85
CA GLY A 223 -26.97 13.69 1.99
C GLY A 223 -28.14 14.65 2.15
N ALA A 224 -28.94 14.39 3.20
CA ALA A 224 -29.91 15.37 3.68
C ALA A 224 -29.18 16.66 4.11
N LYS A 225 -29.89 17.79 4.18
CA LYS A 225 -29.27 19.07 4.58
C LYS A 225 -28.51 18.88 5.90
N ASN A 226 -27.21 19.20 5.89
CA ASN A 226 -26.24 19.07 6.99
C ASN A 226 -25.72 17.65 7.32
N GLU A 227 -26.07 16.62 6.55
CA GLU A 227 -25.47 15.29 6.70
C GLU A 227 -24.37 15.07 5.67
N GLN A 228 -23.12 15.12 6.12
CA GLN A 228 -21.98 14.76 5.29
C GLN A 228 -21.87 13.23 5.21
N ILE A 229 -22.25 12.69 4.04
CA ILE A 229 -22.20 11.23 3.79
C ILE A 229 -20.77 10.71 3.70
N LEU A 230 -19.87 11.49 3.10
CA LEU A 230 -18.49 11.09 2.84
C LEU A 230 -17.53 11.86 3.74
N LYS A 231 -16.71 11.13 4.49
CA LYS A 231 -15.63 11.68 5.30
C LYS A 231 -14.30 11.57 4.57
N PRO A 232 -13.30 12.41 4.89
CA PRO A 232 -11.94 12.22 4.40
C PRO A 232 -11.44 10.79 4.65
N GLY A 233 -10.82 10.18 3.65
CA GLY A 233 -10.37 8.78 3.66
C GLY A 233 -11.44 7.74 3.29
N ASP A 234 -12.70 8.14 3.07
CA ASP A 234 -13.71 7.21 2.57
C ASP A 234 -13.42 6.74 1.15
N ARG A 235 -13.78 5.48 0.86
CA ARG A 235 -13.49 4.84 -0.42
C ARG A 235 -14.71 4.84 -1.32
N VAL A 236 -14.51 5.21 -2.58
CA VAL A 236 -15.58 5.41 -3.55
C VAL A 236 -15.24 4.68 -4.85
N ALA A 237 -16.14 3.81 -5.31
CA ALA A 237 -15.94 3.11 -6.57
C ALA A 237 -16.07 4.07 -7.76
N LEU A 238 -15.17 3.97 -8.73
CA LEU A 238 -15.30 4.65 -10.03
C LEU A 238 -15.64 3.61 -11.09
N VAL A 239 -16.82 3.75 -11.71
CA VAL A 239 -17.34 2.82 -12.72
C VAL A 239 -17.56 3.58 -14.02
N TYR A 240 -16.60 3.50 -14.92
CA TYR A 240 -16.63 4.21 -16.21
C TYR A 240 -16.12 3.31 -17.34
N PRO A 241 -16.70 3.40 -18.54
CA PRO A 241 -16.22 2.65 -19.68
C PRO A 241 -14.94 3.28 -20.22
N ASN A 242 -14.06 2.45 -20.79
CA ASN A 242 -12.81 2.90 -21.42
C ASN A 242 -13.05 3.84 -22.62
N SER A 243 -14.25 3.81 -23.21
CA SER A 243 -14.66 4.71 -24.30
C SER A 243 -14.92 6.15 -23.86
N ASP A 244 -15.09 6.42 -22.56
CA ASP A 244 -15.31 7.77 -22.03
C ASP A 244 -14.32 8.13 -20.91
N PRO A 245 -13.02 8.28 -21.23
CA PRO A 245 -11.99 8.51 -20.23
C PRO A 245 -12.10 9.90 -19.57
N GLY A 246 -12.68 10.90 -20.25
CA GLY A 246 -12.77 12.25 -19.68
C GLY A 246 -13.64 12.32 -18.43
N MET A 247 -14.76 11.59 -18.38
CA MET A 247 -15.61 11.53 -17.19
C MET A 247 -14.95 10.77 -16.04
N PHE A 248 -14.22 9.69 -16.36
CA PHE A 248 -13.39 8.98 -15.38
C PHE A 248 -12.37 9.93 -14.72
N TRP A 249 -11.61 10.70 -15.51
CA TRP A 249 -10.61 11.64 -14.99
C TRP A 249 -11.24 12.76 -14.15
N VAL A 250 -12.39 13.29 -14.56
CA VAL A 250 -13.14 14.26 -13.76
C VAL A 250 -13.51 13.65 -12.40
N ALA A 251 -13.98 12.40 -12.39
CA ALA A 251 -14.36 11.67 -11.18
C ALA A 251 -13.17 11.40 -10.27
N PHE A 252 -12.07 10.90 -10.84
CA PHE A 252 -10.82 10.63 -10.13
C PHE A 252 -10.31 11.87 -9.39
N TYR A 253 -10.12 12.99 -10.09
CA TYR A 253 -9.67 14.21 -9.45
C TYR A 253 -10.73 14.84 -8.53
N GLY A 254 -12.02 14.65 -8.82
CA GLY A 254 -13.10 15.08 -7.94
C GLY A 254 -13.09 14.36 -6.59
N CYS A 255 -12.76 13.06 -6.59
CA CYS A 255 -12.54 12.28 -5.37
C CYS A 255 -11.35 12.83 -4.58
N LEU A 256 -10.21 13.04 -5.23
CA LEU A 256 -9.01 13.57 -4.58
C LEU A 256 -9.23 14.96 -3.95
N LEU A 257 -10.01 15.83 -4.61
CA LEU A 257 -10.37 17.16 -4.11
C LEU A 257 -11.46 17.12 -3.01
N ALA A 258 -12.18 16.01 -2.89
CA ALA A 258 -13.11 15.74 -1.79
C ALA A 258 -12.47 14.88 -0.67
N GLU A 259 -11.16 14.64 -0.76
CA GLU A 259 -10.40 13.81 0.19
C GLU A 259 -10.92 12.38 0.33
N VAL A 260 -11.59 11.87 -0.69
CA VAL A 260 -12.02 10.46 -0.76
C VAL A 260 -11.11 9.68 -1.69
N ILE A 261 -10.94 8.39 -1.40
CA ILE A 261 -10.03 7.49 -2.09
C ILE A 261 -10.80 6.80 -3.23
N PRO A 262 -10.53 7.14 -4.50
CA PRO A 262 -11.13 6.45 -5.63
C PRO A 262 -10.63 5.00 -5.73
N VAL A 263 -11.56 4.10 -6.00
CA VAL A 263 -11.33 2.68 -6.31
C VAL A 263 -11.83 2.42 -7.73
N PRO A 264 -10.99 2.58 -8.77
CA PRO A 264 -11.36 2.27 -10.14
C PRO A 264 -11.69 0.78 -10.29
N ILE A 265 -12.86 0.48 -10.85
CA ILE A 265 -13.27 -0.89 -11.19
C ILE A 265 -13.77 -0.94 -12.63
N GLU A 266 -13.62 -2.10 -13.26
CA GLU A 266 -14.21 -2.33 -14.56
C GLU A 266 -15.75 -2.28 -14.51
N VAL A 267 -16.36 -1.91 -15.63
CA VAL A 267 -17.82 -1.84 -15.75
C VAL A 267 -18.40 -3.26 -15.66
N PRO A 268 -19.28 -3.55 -14.69
CA PRO A 268 -19.85 -4.88 -14.52
C PRO A 268 -20.94 -5.15 -15.56
N LEU A 269 -20.55 -5.62 -16.75
CA LEU A 269 -21.48 -5.85 -17.87
C LEU A 269 -22.22 -7.19 -17.79
N SER A 270 -21.72 -8.17 -17.03
CA SER A 270 -22.29 -9.52 -16.94
C SER A 270 -22.44 -10.01 -15.50
N ARG A 271 -23.50 -10.79 -15.24
CA ARG A 271 -23.78 -11.39 -13.93
C ARG A 271 -22.89 -12.60 -13.60
N LYS A 272 -22.27 -13.23 -14.60
CA LYS A 272 -21.59 -14.53 -14.48
C LYS A 272 -20.07 -14.44 -14.66
N ASP A 273 -19.50 -13.24 -14.69
CA ASP A 273 -18.05 -13.13 -14.76
C ASP A 273 -17.44 -13.45 -13.40
N ALA A 274 -16.52 -14.42 -13.34
CA ALA A 274 -15.81 -14.76 -12.09
C ALA A 274 -15.10 -13.54 -11.49
N GLY A 275 -14.66 -12.59 -12.34
CA GLY A 275 -14.09 -11.32 -11.90
C GLY A 275 -15.05 -10.46 -11.08
N ILE A 276 -16.37 -10.57 -11.29
CA ILE A 276 -17.33 -9.72 -10.60
C ILE A 276 -17.43 -10.04 -9.11
N SER A 277 -17.27 -11.31 -8.73
CA SER A 277 -17.29 -11.72 -7.32
C SER A 277 -16.04 -11.22 -6.59
N GLN A 278 -14.89 -11.20 -7.25
CA GLN A 278 -13.64 -10.66 -6.70
C GLN A 278 -13.74 -9.14 -6.50
N VAL A 279 -14.33 -8.42 -7.47
CA VAL A 279 -14.63 -7.00 -7.32
C VAL A 279 -15.60 -6.77 -6.16
N GLY A 280 -16.61 -7.63 -5.98
CA GLY A 280 -17.53 -7.52 -4.84
C GLY A 280 -16.82 -7.64 -3.50
N PHE A 281 -15.93 -8.63 -3.37
CA PHE A 281 -15.10 -8.82 -2.19
C PHE A 281 -14.18 -7.61 -1.93
N LEU A 282 -13.55 -7.07 -2.97
CA LEU A 282 -12.75 -5.85 -2.88
C LEU A 282 -13.57 -4.68 -2.36
N LEU A 283 -14.71 -4.40 -2.98
CA LEU A 283 -15.56 -3.27 -2.60
C LEU A 283 -16.06 -3.41 -1.15
N GLY A 284 -16.40 -4.62 -0.73
CA GLY A 284 -16.74 -4.93 0.66
C GLY A 284 -15.57 -4.69 1.61
N SER A 285 -14.37 -5.18 1.26
CA SER A 285 -13.15 -5.05 2.08
C SER A 285 -12.67 -3.60 2.18
N CYS A 286 -12.85 -2.81 1.11
CA CYS A 286 -12.57 -1.38 1.09
C CYS A 286 -13.71 -0.55 1.72
N GLY A 287 -14.77 -1.17 2.26
CA GLY A 287 -15.89 -0.44 2.87
C GLY A 287 -16.53 0.56 1.90
N VAL A 288 -16.64 0.22 0.62
CA VAL A 288 -17.21 1.09 -0.41
C VAL A 288 -18.73 1.02 -0.33
N GLY A 289 -19.36 2.16 -0.03
CA GLY A 289 -20.83 2.32 -0.04
C GLY A 289 -21.37 3.16 -1.20
N LEU A 290 -20.49 3.78 -2.00
CA LEU A 290 -20.85 4.74 -3.03
C LEU A 290 -20.08 4.48 -4.33
N ALA A 291 -20.78 4.58 -5.46
CA ALA A 291 -20.22 4.39 -6.78
C ALA A 291 -20.52 5.59 -7.69
N LEU A 292 -19.46 6.17 -8.27
CA LEU A 292 -19.53 7.24 -9.26
C LEU A 292 -19.54 6.65 -10.66
N THR A 293 -20.41 7.17 -11.51
CA THR A 293 -20.50 6.78 -12.91
C THR A 293 -21.05 7.92 -13.78
N SER A 294 -21.07 7.74 -15.10
CA SER A 294 -21.78 8.64 -16.02
C SER A 294 -23.20 8.13 -16.29
N GLU A 295 -24.10 9.01 -16.72
CA GLU A 295 -25.49 8.66 -17.04
C GLU A 295 -25.55 7.57 -18.12
N ILE A 296 -24.69 7.68 -19.14
CA ILE A 296 -24.60 6.72 -20.24
C ILE A 296 -24.16 5.36 -19.71
N CYS A 297 -23.14 5.33 -18.86
CA CYS A 297 -22.66 4.08 -18.25
C CYS A 297 -23.71 3.45 -17.35
N LEU A 298 -24.36 4.24 -16.48
CA LEU A 298 -25.42 3.77 -15.58
C LEU A 298 -26.59 3.12 -16.34
N LYS A 299 -26.97 3.69 -17.49
CA LYS A 299 -28.03 3.12 -18.35
C LYS A 299 -27.62 1.79 -18.99
N GLY A 300 -26.33 1.59 -19.25
CA GLY A 300 -25.78 0.36 -19.83
C GLY A 300 -25.55 -0.77 -18.82
N LEU A 301 -25.64 -0.50 -17.52
CA LEU A 301 -25.48 -1.54 -16.50
C LEU A 301 -26.67 -2.53 -16.51
N PRO A 302 -26.44 -3.80 -16.16
CA PRO A 302 -27.51 -4.79 -15.99
C PRO A 302 -28.58 -4.32 -15.00
N LYS A 303 -29.86 -4.44 -15.38
CA LYS A 303 -31.01 -4.06 -14.56
C LYS A 303 -31.91 -5.25 -14.23
N THR A 304 -32.67 -5.12 -13.16
CA THR A 304 -33.80 -5.99 -12.84
C THR A 304 -34.99 -5.71 -13.77
N PRO A 305 -36.02 -6.58 -13.82
CA PRO A 305 -37.26 -6.29 -14.55
C PRO A 305 -37.97 -5.02 -14.04
N THR A 306 -37.71 -4.60 -12.79
CA THR A 306 -38.22 -3.36 -12.19
C THR A 306 -37.44 -2.11 -12.61
N GLY A 307 -36.36 -2.24 -13.39
CA GLY A 307 -35.55 -1.13 -13.89
C GLY A 307 -34.47 -0.62 -12.92
N GLU A 308 -34.32 -1.26 -11.76
CA GLU A 308 -33.27 -0.97 -10.79
C GLU A 308 -31.94 -1.60 -11.24
N ILE A 309 -30.82 -0.99 -10.84
CA ILE A 309 -29.50 -1.58 -11.08
C ILE A 309 -29.42 -2.90 -10.34
N LEU A 310 -28.96 -3.93 -11.05
CA LEU A 310 -28.84 -5.25 -10.48
C LEU A 310 -27.87 -5.26 -9.29
N GLN A 311 -28.30 -5.84 -8.17
CA GLN A 311 -27.42 -6.12 -7.06
C GLN A 311 -26.56 -7.35 -7.41
N PHE A 312 -25.26 -7.13 -7.62
CA PHE A 312 -24.32 -8.21 -7.89
C PHE A 312 -24.07 -9.03 -6.62
N LYS A 313 -23.94 -10.35 -6.80
CA LYS A 313 -23.69 -11.26 -5.67
C LYS A 313 -22.34 -10.91 -5.01
N GLY A 314 -22.34 -10.77 -3.69
CA GLY A 314 -21.14 -10.45 -2.92
C GLY A 314 -20.71 -8.98 -2.95
N TRP A 315 -21.40 -8.11 -3.70
CA TRP A 315 -21.15 -6.67 -3.66
C TRP A 315 -21.84 -6.04 -2.44
N PRO A 316 -21.23 -5.00 -1.84
CA PRO A 316 -21.95 -4.16 -0.88
C PRO A 316 -23.14 -3.46 -1.57
N ARG A 317 -24.06 -2.93 -0.77
CA ARG A 317 -25.12 -2.05 -1.31
C ARG A 317 -24.50 -0.73 -1.72
N LEU A 318 -24.52 -0.44 -3.01
CA LEU A 318 -23.93 0.77 -3.57
C LEU A 318 -24.99 1.83 -3.82
N LYS A 319 -24.74 3.05 -3.31
CA LYS A 319 -25.44 4.25 -3.77
C LYS A 319 -24.77 4.75 -5.05
N TRP A 320 -25.52 4.71 -6.15
CA TRP A 320 -25.05 5.18 -7.45
C TRP A 320 -25.21 6.69 -7.58
N VAL A 321 -24.16 7.38 -8.03
CA VAL A 321 -24.13 8.83 -8.22
C VAL A 321 -23.69 9.14 -9.65
N ILE A 322 -24.51 9.92 -10.34
CA ILE A 322 -24.23 10.36 -11.70
C ILE A 322 -23.36 11.62 -11.64
N THR A 323 -22.24 11.59 -12.36
CA THR A 323 -21.21 12.63 -12.34
C THR A 323 -21.31 13.63 -13.49
N ASP A 324 -22.25 13.46 -14.41
CA ASP A 324 -22.49 14.39 -15.51
C ASP A 324 -22.80 15.80 -14.98
N SER A 325 -22.23 16.81 -15.64
CA SER A 325 -22.27 18.19 -15.13
C SER A 325 -23.68 18.77 -14.92
N LYS A 326 -24.73 18.19 -15.53
CA LYS A 326 -26.12 18.63 -15.35
C LYS A 326 -26.72 18.22 -14.01
N TYR A 327 -26.18 17.19 -13.36
CA TYR A 327 -26.61 16.73 -12.03
C TYR A 327 -25.74 17.32 -10.90
N LEU A 328 -24.63 17.95 -11.25
CA LEU A 328 -23.69 18.52 -10.27
C LEU A 328 -24.04 19.95 -9.90
N THR A 329 -23.90 20.28 -8.62
CA THR A 329 -24.15 21.64 -8.14
C THR A 329 -22.93 22.51 -8.35
N LYS A 330 -23.13 23.70 -8.91
CA LYS A 330 -22.05 24.69 -9.03
C LYS A 330 -21.69 25.23 -7.64
N PRO A 331 -20.41 25.18 -7.21
CA PRO A 331 -19.97 25.82 -5.98
C PRO A 331 -20.14 27.34 -6.04
N SER A 332 -20.20 27.98 -4.87
CA SER A 332 -20.09 29.44 -4.75
C SER A 332 -18.71 29.91 -5.21
N ARG A 333 -18.54 31.21 -5.48
CA ARG A 333 -17.25 31.74 -5.99
C ARG A 333 -16.12 31.69 -4.95
N ASP A 334 -16.50 31.75 -3.69
CA ASP A 334 -15.66 31.70 -2.50
C ASP A 334 -15.28 30.27 -2.10
N TRP A 335 -16.06 29.27 -2.51
CA TRP A 335 -15.75 27.88 -2.20
C TRP A 335 -14.55 27.39 -3.01
N GLN A 336 -13.57 26.86 -2.30
CA GLN A 336 -12.41 26.17 -2.87
C GLN A 336 -12.23 24.83 -2.17
N PRO A 337 -11.85 23.77 -2.89
CA PRO A 337 -11.51 22.51 -2.25
C PRO A 337 -10.25 22.71 -1.40
N HIS A 338 -10.18 22.00 -0.28
CA HIS A 338 -8.93 21.89 0.45
C HIS A 338 -7.92 21.10 -0.39
N ILE A 339 -6.71 21.64 -0.53
CA ILE A 339 -5.62 20.98 -1.25
C ILE A 339 -4.58 20.60 -0.20
N PRO A 340 -4.57 19.33 0.25
CA PRO A 340 -3.62 18.91 1.26
C PRO A 340 -2.18 19.01 0.74
N THR A 341 -1.26 19.28 1.65
CA THR A 341 0.17 19.11 1.40
C THR A 341 0.46 17.65 1.11
N ALA A 342 1.52 17.38 0.34
CA ALA A 342 1.90 16.01 0.04
C ALA A 342 2.13 15.20 1.32
N ASN A 343 1.54 14.02 1.36
CA ASN A 343 1.58 13.09 2.48
C ASN A 343 1.75 11.66 1.94
N THR A 344 1.77 10.68 2.85
CA THR A 344 1.87 9.26 2.54
C THR A 344 0.52 8.57 2.50
N ASP A 345 -0.58 9.32 2.49
CA ASP A 345 -1.92 8.74 2.49
C ASP A 345 -2.22 8.13 1.12
N PRO A 346 -2.97 7.02 1.06
CA PRO A 346 -3.31 6.38 -0.19
C PRO A 346 -4.14 7.32 -1.07
N ALA A 347 -3.61 7.67 -2.25
CA ALA A 347 -4.31 8.51 -3.20
C ALA A 347 -5.42 7.75 -3.95
N TYR A 348 -5.24 6.45 -4.22
CA TYR A 348 -6.22 5.60 -4.88
C TYR A 348 -5.90 4.12 -4.61
N ILE A 349 -6.85 3.24 -4.90
CA ILE A 349 -6.67 1.79 -4.80
C ILE A 349 -6.89 1.17 -6.18
N GLU A 350 -5.86 0.54 -6.74
CA GLU A 350 -5.96 -0.30 -7.92
C GLU A 350 -5.91 -1.78 -7.54
N VAL A 351 -6.61 -2.61 -8.31
CA VAL A 351 -6.51 -4.06 -8.17
C VAL A 351 -5.92 -4.63 -9.44
N THR A 352 -4.82 -5.36 -9.27
CA THR A 352 -4.29 -6.20 -10.31
C THR A 352 -5.20 -7.42 -10.43
N ALA A 353 -5.97 -7.50 -11.50
CA ALA A 353 -6.53 -8.78 -11.90
C ALA A 353 -5.34 -9.68 -12.22
N ALA A 354 -5.05 -10.66 -11.35
CA ALA A 354 -4.06 -11.68 -11.65
C ALA A 354 -4.44 -12.27 -13.02
N LEU A 355 -3.57 -12.03 -14.00
CA LEU A 355 -3.78 -12.26 -15.42
C LEU A 355 -4.63 -13.52 -15.66
N LYS A 356 -5.75 -13.36 -16.37
CA LYS A 356 -6.27 -14.39 -17.26
C LYS A 356 -5.14 -14.71 -18.25
N LYS A 357 -4.19 -15.56 -17.85
CA LYS A 357 -3.19 -16.11 -18.76
C LYS A 357 -3.96 -16.90 -19.81
N LEU A 358 -3.74 -16.48 -21.05
CA LEU A 358 -4.25 -17.01 -22.31
C LEU A 358 -4.14 -18.53 -22.39
#